data_AF-A0A374VYG2-F1
#
_entry.id   AF-A0A374VYG2-F1
#
_cell.length_a   1.000
_cell.length_b   1.000
_cell.length_c   1.000
_cell.angle_alpha   90.00
_cell.angle_beta   90.00
_cell.angle_gamma   90.00
#
_symmetry.space_group_name_H-M   'P 1'
#
loop_
_entity.id
_entity.type
_entity.pdbx_description
1 polymer ?
#
loop_
_entity_poly.entity_id
_entity_poly.type
_entity_poly.pdbx_seq_one_letter_code
_entity_poly.pdbx_strand_id
1 'polypeptide(L)'
;MKQFWKKTLWAALLTAAFALSATGCGDDKQPASSTANSASSAAQAADSSTAPEETGSSAETNVFQYEMNDDGTVSITGYQGMETVLEVPSTVDNYVVSAISNHAFEANQNLTEVTLPEGLSEIGESAFMDCGSLTTVQIPETVAQIDRAAFAGCSALTSISLPATVSTVMEEAFTGCTSLTDLTVANASLEYDRWGLVEGSEPLGVTITCPSGSAIETWAAANGISTKTFG
;
A
#
# COMPACT_ATOMS: atom_id res chain seq x y z
N MET A 1 -33.88 16.34 23.40
CA MET A 1 -34.77 17.13 22.52
C MET A 1 -33.93 17.64 21.35
N LYS A 2 -33.78 16.83 20.30
CA LYS A 2 -34.33 17.05 18.94
C LYS A 2 -33.94 18.41 18.32
N GLN A 3 -32.96 18.42 17.42
CA GLN A 3 -32.83 19.37 16.30
C GLN A 3 -32.26 18.59 15.10
N PHE A 4 -33.15 17.90 14.36
CA PHE A 4 -33.57 18.24 12.99
C PHE A 4 -32.44 18.21 11.95
N TRP A 5 -32.33 17.05 11.30
CA TRP A 5 -31.51 16.77 10.13
C TRP A 5 -31.92 17.62 8.92
N LYS A 6 -30.94 18.20 8.22
CA LYS A 6 -31.13 18.66 6.83
C LYS A 6 -30.78 17.51 5.89
N LYS A 7 -31.81 16.95 5.27
CA LYS A 7 -31.70 16.12 4.06
C LYS A 7 -31.43 17.05 2.87
N THR A 8 -30.38 16.77 2.12
CA THR A 8 -30.17 17.29 0.75
C THR A 8 -29.70 16.10 -0.08
N LEU A 9 -30.65 15.43 -0.72
CA LEU A 9 -30.98 15.57 -2.15
C LEU A 9 -29.98 14.80 -3.04
N TRP A 10 -30.32 13.53 -3.27
CA TRP A 10 -29.88 12.75 -4.42
C TRP A 10 -30.48 13.31 -5.70
N ALA A 11 -29.62 13.59 -6.68
CA ALA A 11 -29.82 13.59 -8.14
C ALA A 11 -28.63 14.35 -8.75
N ALA A 12 -28.08 14.07 -9.92
CA ALA A 12 -28.10 13.00 -10.90
C ALA A 12 -27.01 13.42 -11.91
N LEU A 13 -26.35 12.49 -12.60
CA LEU A 13 -26.27 12.51 -14.06
C LEU A 13 -25.49 11.31 -14.59
N LEU A 14 -26.26 10.48 -15.26
CA LEU A 14 -25.90 9.33 -16.06
C LEU A 14 -25.57 9.83 -17.47
N THR A 15 -24.33 9.68 -17.94
CA THR A 15 -24.03 9.66 -19.38
C THR A 15 -22.83 8.76 -19.63
N ALA A 16 -23.08 7.53 -20.07
CA ALA A 16 -22.07 6.71 -20.73
C ALA A 16 -22.59 6.34 -22.13
N ALA A 17 -21.69 6.53 -23.09
CA ALA A 17 -21.91 6.64 -24.51
C ALA A 17 -22.36 5.35 -25.19
N PHE A 18 -23.13 5.51 -26.26
CA PHE A 18 -23.57 4.44 -27.15
C PHE A 18 -22.60 4.30 -28.33
N ALA A 19 -22.25 3.04 -28.59
CA ALA A 19 -21.81 2.44 -29.86
C ALA A 19 -20.42 2.77 -30.43
N LEU A 20 -19.60 1.72 -30.52
CA LEU A 20 -18.94 1.38 -31.78
C LEU A 20 -18.89 -0.15 -31.98
N SER A 21 -19.56 -0.61 -33.03
CA SER A 21 -19.56 -2.00 -33.50
C SER A 21 -18.27 -2.35 -34.23
N ALA A 22 -17.67 -3.49 -33.89
CA ALA A 22 -16.56 -4.08 -34.62
C ALA A 22 -17.06 -5.03 -35.71
N THR A 23 -16.66 -4.79 -36.96
CA THR A 23 -16.60 -5.83 -38.00
C THR A 23 -15.41 -5.57 -38.92
N GLY A 24 -14.53 -6.56 -39.03
CA GLY A 24 -13.98 -6.97 -40.34
C GLY A 24 -12.59 -6.48 -40.74
N CYS A 25 -11.72 -7.45 -40.98
CA CYS A 25 -10.32 -7.40 -41.44
C CYS A 25 -10.04 -6.63 -42.74
N GLY A 26 -8.77 -6.25 -42.91
CA GLY A 26 -8.17 -5.95 -44.22
C GLY A 26 -6.72 -5.45 -44.10
N ASP A 27 -5.80 -6.28 -44.58
CA ASP A 27 -4.38 -6.03 -44.83
C ASP A 27 -4.10 -4.73 -45.62
N ASP A 28 -2.95 -4.08 -45.37
CA ASP A 28 -1.86 -3.89 -46.33
C ASP A 28 -0.94 -2.68 -46.02
N LYS A 29 0.37 -2.98 -46.07
CA LYS A 29 1.50 -2.14 -46.55
C LYS A 29 1.74 -0.72 -46.03
N GLN A 30 2.87 -0.59 -45.32
CA GLN A 30 3.84 0.51 -45.47
C GLN A 30 4.29 0.63 -46.95
N PRO A 31 4.71 1.80 -47.48
CA PRO A 31 6.00 2.40 -47.08
C PRO A 31 6.13 3.95 -47.18
N ALA A 32 7.22 4.46 -46.59
CA ALA A 32 8.02 5.63 -47.04
C ALA A 32 7.34 7.02 -47.02
N SER A 33 8.02 8.16 -46.84
CA SER A 33 9.38 8.55 -46.47
C SER A 33 9.38 10.09 -46.38
N SER A 34 10.45 10.61 -45.81
CA SER A 34 11.15 11.85 -46.20
C SER A 34 10.58 13.24 -45.86
N THR A 35 11.51 14.01 -45.26
CA THR A 35 11.78 15.45 -45.40
C THR A 35 10.82 16.43 -44.72
N ALA A 36 11.24 17.57 -44.15
CA ALA A 36 12.51 18.12 -43.66
C ALA A 36 12.17 19.56 -43.25
N ASN A 37 12.82 20.09 -42.20
CA ASN A 37 13.12 21.52 -41.97
C ASN A 37 11.93 22.52 -41.83
N SER A 38 11.97 23.62 -41.09
CA SER A 38 13.01 24.28 -40.29
C SER A 38 12.39 25.49 -39.57
N ALA A 39 12.83 25.71 -38.33
CA ALA A 39 13.23 26.99 -37.71
C ALA A 39 12.27 28.18 -37.49
N SER A 40 12.40 28.70 -36.26
CA SER A 40 12.40 30.12 -35.83
C SER A 40 11.02 30.80 -35.64
N SER A 41 10.70 31.44 -34.51
CA SER A 41 11.44 32.58 -33.95
C SER A 41 11.01 32.95 -32.52
N ALA A 42 12.02 33.32 -31.71
CA ALA A 42 12.09 34.35 -30.64
C ALA A 42 10.77 34.95 -30.10
N ALA A 43 10.46 34.79 -28.81
CA ALA A 43 10.96 35.51 -27.63
C ALA A 43 10.05 36.68 -27.21
N GLN A 44 9.60 36.70 -25.96
CA GLN A 44 9.84 37.81 -25.02
C GLN A 44 9.28 37.51 -23.62
N ALA A 45 10.08 37.93 -22.64
CA ALA A 45 9.84 37.84 -21.21
C ALA A 45 9.04 39.04 -20.68
N ALA A 46 8.31 38.81 -19.58
CA ALA A 46 7.93 39.77 -18.54
C ALA A 46 7.64 38.91 -17.30
N ASP A 47 8.43 38.91 -16.23
CA ASP A 47 8.57 39.94 -15.19
C ASP A 47 7.22 40.44 -14.66
N SER A 48 6.75 39.90 -13.54
CA SER A 48 6.79 40.61 -12.25
C SER A 48 6.10 39.79 -11.16
N SER A 49 6.76 39.79 -10.00
CA SER A 49 6.23 39.58 -8.66
C SER A 49 4.71 39.60 -8.49
N THR A 50 4.17 38.60 -7.80
CA THR A 50 3.64 38.74 -6.43
C THR A 50 3.10 37.36 -6.03
N ALA A 51 3.77 36.72 -5.06
CA ALA A 51 3.18 35.61 -4.32
C ALA A 51 2.08 36.17 -3.42
N PRO A 52 0.87 35.63 -3.45
CA PRO A 52 0.05 35.59 -2.26
C PRO A 52 0.45 34.33 -1.48
N GLU A 53 1.06 34.52 -0.32
CA GLU A 53 0.81 33.61 0.80
C GLU A 53 -0.70 33.63 1.03
N GLU A 54 -1.39 32.63 0.52
CA GLU A 54 -2.73 32.28 0.99
C GLU A 54 -2.55 31.01 1.80
N THR A 55 -2.57 31.21 3.10
CA THR A 55 -2.92 30.24 4.13
C THR A 55 -4.27 29.63 3.79
N GLY A 56 -4.26 28.64 2.90
CA GLY A 56 -5.37 27.76 2.67
C GLY A 56 -5.33 26.66 3.72
N SER A 57 -6.11 26.83 4.80
CA SER A 57 -6.63 25.67 5.51
C SER A 57 -7.40 24.86 4.48
N SER A 58 -6.75 23.86 3.89
CA SER A 58 -7.46 22.83 3.15
C SER A 58 -8.45 22.26 4.14
N ALA A 59 -9.75 22.36 3.85
CA ALA A 59 -10.71 21.53 4.54
C ALA A 59 -10.16 20.10 4.41
N GLU A 60 -9.70 19.53 5.54
CA GLU A 60 -9.22 18.16 5.57
C GLU A 60 -10.39 17.31 5.13
N THR A 61 -10.40 16.99 3.85
CA THR A 61 -11.34 16.02 3.32
C THR A 61 -10.86 14.74 3.96
N ASN A 62 -11.68 14.14 4.81
CA ASN A 62 -11.32 12.87 5.44
C ASN A 62 -11.05 11.87 4.31
N VAL A 63 -9.76 11.62 4.05
CA VAL A 63 -9.28 10.71 3.00
C VAL A 63 -9.39 9.25 3.45
N PHE A 64 -9.72 9.01 4.72
CA PHE A 64 -9.89 7.70 5.29
C PHE A 64 -11.38 7.30 5.31
N GLN A 65 -11.66 6.16 4.70
CA GLN A 65 -12.90 5.43 4.88
C GLN A 65 -12.73 4.48 6.05
N TYR A 66 -13.76 4.37 6.89
CA TYR A 66 -13.68 3.55 8.09
C TYR A 66 -15.06 2.99 8.49
N GLU A 67 -15.04 1.89 9.24
CA GLU A 67 -16.21 1.24 9.81
C GLU A 67 -16.10 1.18 11.34
N MET A 68 -17.24 1.30 12.03
CA MET A 68 -17.33 1.23 13.49
C MET A 68 -17.32 -0.23 13.96
N ASN A 69 -16.45 -0.53 14.93
CA ASN A 69 -16.41 -1.81 15.62
C ASN A 69 -17.34 -1.83 16.84
N ASP A 70 -17.71 -3.03 17.31
CA ASP A 70 -18.60 -3.22 18.46
C ASP A 70 -18.02 -2.68 19.79
N ASP A 71 -16.69 -2.56 19.87
CA ASP A 71 -15.96 -2.04 21.04
C ASP A 71 -15.85 -0.50 21.06
N GLY A 72 -16.37 0.18 20.03
CA GLY A 72 -16.33 1.63 19.89
C GLY A 72 -15.07 2.18 19.20
N THR A 73 -14.18 1.33 18.71
CA THR A 73 -13.06 1.69 17.84
C THR A 73 -13.49 1.70 16.36
N VAL A 74 -12.58 2.07 15.46
CA VAL A 74 -12.79 2.04 14.01
C VAL A 74 -11.72 1.23 13.28
N SER A 75 -12.13 0.61 12.19
CA SER A 75 -11.25 -0.07 11.24
C SER A 75 -11.16 0.72 9.95
N ILE A 76 -9.94 1.01 9.47
CA ILE A 76 -9.74 1.71 8.20
C ILE A 76 -10.05 0.76 7.05
N THR A 77 -11.03 1.10 6.23
CA THR A 77 -11.51 0.27 5.10
C THR A 77 -11.10 0.81 3.73
N GLY A 78 -10.54 2.01 3.68
CA GLY A 78 -10.12 2.62 2.43
C GLY A 78 -9.32 3.90 2.64
N TYR A 79 -8.40 4.18 1.72
CA TYR A 79 -7.63 5.42 1.70
C TYR A 79 -7.64 6.04 0.30
N GLN A 80 -7.98 7.33 0.23
CA GLN A 80 -8.11 8.10 -1.01
C GLN A 80 -7.18 9.31 -1.09
N GLY A 81 -6.15 9.33 -0.23
CA GLY A 81 -5.17 10.40 -0.23
C GLY A 81 -4.21 10.33 -1.42
N MET A 82 -3.44 11.40 -1.58
CA MET A 82 -2.43 11.56 -2.64
C MET A 82 -1.01 11.65 -2.10
N GLU A 83 -0.86 11.54 -0.79
CA GLU A 83 0.40 11.54 -0.07
C GLU A 83 1.25 10.36 -0.52
N THR A 84 2.57 10.56 -0.58
CA THR A 84 3.55 9.51 -0.83
C THR A 84 4.11 8.94 0.47
N VAL A 85 4.17 9.75 1.52
CA VAL A 85 4.54 9.35 2.88
C VAL A 85 3.31 9.53 3.75
N LEU A 86 2.83 8.44 4.34
CA LEU A 86 1.59 8.42 5.12
C LEU A 86 1.85 8.01 6.55
N GLU A 87 1.47 8.88 7.48
CA GLU A 87 1.27 8.51 8.88
C GLU A 87 -0.23 8.27 9.07
N VAL A 88 -0.62 7.00 9.22
CA VAL A 88 -2.02 6.67 9.47
C VAL A 88 -2.38 7.20 10.86
N PRO A 89 -3.44 8.02 11.00
CA PRO A 89 -3.75 8.66 12.27
C PRO A 89 -4.23 7.62 13.29
N SER A 90 -3.86 7.79 14.56
CA SER A 90 -4.36 6.95 15.65
C SER A 90 -5.85 7.18 15.94
N THR A 91 -6.44 8.26 15.41
CA THR A 91 -7.86 8.57 15.53
C THR A 91 -8.44 9.16 14.24
N VAL A 92 -9.68 8.77 13.91
CA VAL A 92 -10.47 9.38 12.81
C VAL A 92 -11.82 9.81 13.38
N ASP A 93 -12.20 11.07 13.19
CA ASP A 93 -13.45 11.66 13.71
C ASP A 93 -13.67 11.43 15.22
N ASN A 94 -12.57 11.43 16.00
CA ASN A 94 -12.49 11.15 17.45
C ASN A 94 -12.68 9.68 17.87
N TYR A 95 -12.72 8.75 16.92
CA TYR A 95 -12.69 7.32 17.20
C TYR A 95 -11.25 6.80 17.10
N VAL A 96 -10.87 5.88 17.98
CA VAL A 96 -9.55 5.24 17.96
C VAL A 96 -9.49 4.24 16.82
N VAL A 97 -8.42 4.29 16.03
CA VAL A 97 -8.13 3.31 14.97
C VAL A 97 -7.53 2.05 15.59
N SER A 98 -8.13 0.89 15.34
CA SER A 98 -7.70 -0.39 15.93
C SER A 98 -7.40 -1.50 14.92
N ALA A 99 -7.75 -1.30 13.65
CA ALA A 99 -7.43 -2.26 12.60
C ALA A 99 -7.28 -1.57 11.23
N ILE A 100 -6.45 -2.19 10.38
CA ILE A 100 -6.46 -1.96 8.94
C ILE A 100 -7.23 -3.10 8.31
N SER A 101 -8.40 -2.80 7.76
CA SER A 101 -9.27 -3.81 7.15
C SER A 101 -8.75 -4.30 5.81
N ASN A 102 -9.39 -5.35 5.32
CA ASN A 102 -9.08 -5.95 4.04
C ASN A 102 -9.14 -4.90 2.93
N HIS A 103 -8.16 -4.96 2.02
CA HIS A 103 -8.07 -4.09 0.84
C HIS A 103 -7.96 -2.57 1.12
N ALA A 104 -7.73 -2.14 2.37
CA ALA A 104 -7.81 -0.72 2.75
C ALA A 104 -6.88 0.22 1.96
N PHE A 105 -5.72 -0.28 1.52
CA PHE A 105 -4.73 0.44 0.70
C PHE A 105 -4.44 -0.29 -0.62
N GLU A 106 -5.28 -1.25 -1.02
CA GLU A 106 -5.02 -2.07 -2.21
C GLU A 106 -4.76 -1.21 -3.47
N ALA A 107 -3.78 -1.64 -4.25
CA ALA A 107 -3.32 -1.04 -5.50
C ALA A 107 -2.90 0.43 -5.40
N ASN A 108 -2.57 0.93 -4.21
CA ASN A 108 -2.08 2.29 -4.06
C ASN A 108 -0.68 2.47 -4.68
N GLN A 109 -0.62 3.18 -5.80
CA GLN A 109 0.64 3.41 -6.54
C GLN A 109 1.39 4.67 -6.10
N ASN A 110 0.85 5.45 -5.16
CA ASN A 110 1.45 6.71 -4.73
C ASN A 110 2.28 6.54 -3.46
N LEU A 111 1.82 5.69 -2.52
CA LEU A 111 2.48 5.49 -1.24
C LEU A 111 3.84 4.82 -1.43
N THR A 112 4.88 5.46 -0.89
CA THR A 112 6.25 4.97 -0.79
C THR A 112 6.58 4.56 0.64
N GLU A 113 6.03 5.26 1.64
CA GLU A 113 6.27 4.99 3.05
C GLU A 113 4.96 5.05 3.84
N VAL A 114 4.75 4.07 4.71
CA VAL A 114 3.58 4.02 5.60
C VAL A 114 4.03 3.78 7.04
N THR A 115 3.62 4.65 7.94
CA THR A 115 3.72 4.47 9.39
C THR A 115 2.33 4.19 9.94
N LEU A 116 2.16 3.00 10.52
CA LEU A 116 0.92 2.56 11.12
C LEU A 116 0.87 2.97 12.61
N PRO A 117 -0.31 3.40 13.14
CA PRO A 117 -0.43 3.87 14.52
C PRO A 117 -0.36 2.72 15.51
N GLU A 118 0.09 3.01 16.73
CA GLU A 118 -0.05 2.09 17.86
C GLU A 118 -1.51 1.78 18.17
N GLY A 119 -1.78 0.58 18.68
CA GLY A 119 -3.14 0.13 19.04
C GLY A 119 -3.81 -0.71 17.97
N LEU A 120 -3.17 -0.89 16.81
CA LEU A 120 -3.61 -1.86 15.80
C LEU A 120 -3.38 -3.28 16.29
N SER A 121 -4.39 -4.14 16.18
CA SER A 121 -4.26 -5.58 16.46
C SER A 121 -3.89 -6.40 15.23
N GLU A 122 -4.31 -5.95 14.04
CA GLU A 122 -4.28 -6.72 12.81
C GLU A 122 -4.07 -5.85 11.57
N ILE A 123 -3.37 -6.42 10.58
CA ILE A 123 -3.32 -5.95 9.19
C ILE A 123 -4.08 -6.98 8.34
N GLY A 124 -5.24 -6.58 7.81
CA GLY A 124 -6.20 -7.46 7.15
C GLY A 124 -5.77 -7.98 5.78
N GLU A 125 -6.59 -8.89 5.23
CA GLU A 125 -6.33 -9.57 3.97
C GLU A 125 -6.12 -8.56 2.83
N SER A 126 -5.02 -8.72 2.10
CA SER A 126 -4.69 -7.86 0.94
C SER A 126 -4.64 -6.36 1.26
N ALA A 127 -4.46 -5.96 2.52
CA ALA A 127 -4.54 -4.56 2.96
C ALA A 127 -3.66 -3.60 2.15
N PHE A 128 -2.45 -4.03 1.76
CA PHE A 128 -1.49 -3.29 0.93
C PHE A 128 -1.19 -4.03 -0.38
N MET A 129 -2.06 -4.93 -0.83
CA MET A 129 -1.83 -5.69 -2.06
C MET A 129 -1.59 -4.74 -3.25
N ASP A 130 -0.64 -5.08 -4.11
CA ASP A 130 -0.24 -4.32 -5.30
C ASP A 130 0.15 -2.85 -5.04
N CYS A 131 0.59 -2.49 -3.83
CA CYS A 131 1.21 -1.18 -3.58
C CYS A 131 2.62 -1.11 -4.19
N GLY A 132 2.69 -0.96 -5.52
CA GLY A 132 3.90 -1.12 -6.31
C GLY A 132 5.02 -0.12 -6.01
N SER A 133 4.70 1.04 -5.43
CA SER A 133 5.66 2.09 -5.04
C SER A 133 6.13 1.99 -3.59
N LEU A 134 5.51 1.12 -2.77
CA LEU A 134 5.72 1.05 -1.34
C LEU A 134 7.09 0.44 -1.03
N THR A 135 8.01 1.24 -0.49
CA THR A 135 9.38 0.83 -0.17
C THR A 135 9.56 0.44 1.29
N THR A 136 8.74 0.98 2.20
CA THR A 136 8.86 0.71 3.64
C THR A 136 7.51 0.83 4.35
N VAL A 137 7.27 -0.08 5.30
CA VAL A 137 6.14 -0.05 6.22
C VAL A 137 6.66 -0.22 7.64
N GLN A 138 6.28 0.70 8.53
CA GLN A 138 6.57 0.59 9.96
C GLN A 138 5.38 -0.09 10.66
N ILE A 139 5.58 -1.34 11.07
CA ILE A 139 4.58 -2.12 11.81
C ILE A 139 4.75 -1.83 13.32
N PRO A 140 3.69 -1.39 14.03
CA PRO A 140 3.76 -1.02 15.44
C PRO A 140 3.83 -2.27 16.34
N GLU A 141 4.33 -2.09 17.56
CA GLU A 141 4.53 -3.16 18.56
C GLU A 141 3.21 -3.67 19.20
N THR A 142 2.06 -3.36 18.60
CA THR A 142 0.75 -3.89 19.02
C THR A 142 0.16 -4.90 18.03
N VAL A 143 0.65 -4.94 16.79
CA VAL A 143 0.10 -5.85 15.77
C VAL A 143 0.46 -7.28 16.13
N ALA A 144 -0.57 -8.14 16.16
CA ALA A 144 -0.44 -9.56 16.44
C ALA A 144 -0.51 -10.41 15.17
N GLN A 145 -1.26 -9.96 14.15
CA GLN A 145 -1.55 -10.74 12.95
C GLN A 145 -1.34 -9.93 11.67
N ILE A 146 -0.68 -10.56 10.69
CA ILE A 146 -0.59 -10.10 9.30
C ILE A 146 -1.31 -11.15 8.46
N ASP A 147 -2.42 -10.75 7.85
CA ASP A 147 -3.32 -11.68 7.18
C ASP A 147 -2.90 -11.97 5.72
N ARG A 148 -3.68 -12.84 5.06
CA ARG A 148 -3.39 -13.40 3.75
C ARG A 148 -3.08 -12.29 2.74
N ALA A 149 -1.98 -12.45 2.00
CA ALA A 149 -1.57 -11.55 0.93
C ALA A 149 -1.47 -10.05 1.32
N ALA A 150 -1.33 -9.72 2.61
CA ALA A 150 -1.38 -8.34 3.11
C ALA A 150 -0.43 -7.37 2.40
N PHE A 151 0.75 -7.83 1.97
CA PHE A 151 1.72 -7.04 1.20
C PHE A 151 2.02 -7.66 -0.17
N ALA A 152 1.18 -8.55 -0.68
CA ALA A 152 1.43 -9.20 -1.95
C ALA A 152 1.55 -8.17 -3.09
N GLY A 153 2.50 -8.33 -4.00
CA GLY A 153 2.70 -7.42 -5.13
C GLY A 153 3.32 -6.07 -4.76
N CYS A 154 3.76 -5.84 -3.52
CA CYS A 154 4.56 -4.68 -3.12
C CYS A 154 5.99 -4.76 -3.71
N SER A 155 6.10 -4.64 -5.03
CA SER A 155 7.33 -4.94 -5.77
C SER A 155 8.52 -4.04 -5.45
N ALA A 156 8.29 -2.84 -4.90
CA ALA A 156 9.33 -1.92 -4.44
C ALA A 156 9.72 -2.08 -2.95
N LEU A 157 9.03 -2.94 -2.19
CA LEU A 157 9.28 -3.09 -0.75
C LEU A 157 10.67 -3.68 -0.53
N THR A 158 11.60 -2.90 0.02
CA THR A 158 13.01 -3.33 0.19
C THR A 158 13.26 -3.95 1.55
N SER A 159 12.54 -3.48 2.58
CA SER A 159 12.71 -3.95 3.94
C SER A 159 11.42 -3.89 4.75
N ILE A 160 11.22 -4.88 5.62
CA ILE A 160 10.13 -4.88 6.60
C ILE A 160 10.59 -5.50 7.92
N SER A 161 10.10 -4.96 9.03
CA SER A 161 10.39 -5.44 10.38
C SER A 161 9.10 -5.91 11.05
N LEU A 162 9.07 -7.17 11.46
CA LEU A 162 7.97 -7.77 12.20
C LEU A 162 8.28 -7.74 13.70
N PRO A 163 7.57 -6.93 14.49
CA PRO A 163 7.81 -6.82 15.93
C PRO A 163 7.55 -8.13 16.67
N ALA A 164 7.99 -8.20 17.93
CA ALA A 164 7.91 -9.44 18.73
C ALA A 164 6.46 -9.84 19.03
N THR A 165 5.53 -8.90 18.90
CA THR A 165 4.09 -9.12 19.07
C THR A 165 3.43 -9.82 17.90
N VAL A 166 4.02 -9.78 16.70
CA VAL A 166 3.47 -10.50 15.54
C VAL A 166 3.62 -11.99 15.82
N SER A 167 2.50 -12.66 16.08
CA SER A 167 2.43 -14.09 16.35
C SER A 167 2.10 -14.90 15.11
N THR A 168 1.44 -14.29 14.11
CA THR A 168 0.96 -15.02 12.93
C THR A 168 1.17 -14.19 11.65
N VAL A 169 1.75 -14.83 10.64
CA VAL A 169 1.82 -14.33 9.25
C VAL A 169 1.19 -15.37 8.31
N MET A 170 0.14 -14.97 7.61
CA MET A 170 -0.68 -15.88 6.79
C MET A 170 -0.14 -16.05 5.35
N GLU A 171 -0.83 -16.87 4.56
CA GLU A 171 -0.43 -17.27 3.20
C GLU A 171 -0.15 -16.06 2.30
N GLU A 172 0.89 -16.16 1.48
CA GLU A 172 1.22 -15.21 0.41
C GLU A 172 1.46 -13.76 0.87
N ALA A 173 1.62 -13.51 2.17
CA ALA A 173 1.75 -12.17 2.74
C ALA A 173 2.81 -11.28 2.03
N PHE A 174 3.87 -11.87 1.49
CA PHE A 174 4.96 -11.19 0.78
C PHE A 174 5.19 -11.71 -0.66
N THR A 175 4.24 -12.44 -1.24
CA THR A 175 4.34 -12.91 -2.64
C THR A 175 4.51 -11.72 -3.59
N GLY A 176 5.43 -11.77 -4.56
CA GLY A 176 5.65 -10.66 -5.50
C GLY A 176 6.41 -9.45 -4.92
N CYS A 177 6.87 -9.50 -3.66
CA CYS A 177 7.79 -8.51 -3.07
C CYS A 177 9.21 -8.69 -3.60
N THR A 178 9.39 -8.53 -4.92
CA THR A 178 10.63 -8.89 -5.64
C THR A 178 11.86 -8.07 -5.27
N SER A 179 11.68 -6.88 -4.67
CA SER A 179 12.79 -6.05 -4.18
C SER A 179 13.13 -6.28 -2.71
N LEU A 180 12.44 -7.18 -2.00
CA LEU A 180 12.64 -7.40 -0.57
C LEU A 180 13.98 -8.08 -0.30
N THR A 181 14.93 -7.33 0.26
CA THR A 181 16.27 -7.82 0.61
C THR A 181 16.43 -8.09 2.09
N ASP A 182 15.68 -7.39 2.95
CA ASP A 182 15.86 -7.46 4.39
C ASP A 182 14.52 -7.66 5.11
N LEU A 183 14.35 -8.81 5.76
CA LEU A 183 13.21 -9.11 6.61
C LEU A 183 13.69 -9.33 8.04
N THR A 184 13.24 -8.51 8.97
CA THR A 184 13.50 -8.74 10.41
C THR A 184 12.29 -9.39 11.04
N VAL A 185 12.49 -10.46 11.79
CA VAL A 185 11.45 -11.10 12.59
C VAL A 185 11.91 -11.18 14.03
N ALA A 186 11.23 -10.49 14.94
CA ALA A 186 11.61 -10.45 16.35
C ALA A 186 11.04 -11.62 17.17
N ASN A 187 9.91 -12.20 16.74
CA ASN A 187 9.25 -13.28 17.46
C ASN A 187 9.86 -14.66 17.11
N ALA A 188 10.48 -15.32 18.10
CA ALA A 188 11.06 -16.66 17.94
C ALA A 188 10.01 -17.76 17.73
N SER A 189 8.76 -17.49 18.11
CA SER A 189 7.62 -18.39 18.04
C SER A 189 6.59 -17.97 17.00
N LEU A 190 6.99 -17.18 15.99
CA LEU A 190 6.11 -16.81 14.89
C LEU A 190 5.53 -18.05 14.21
N GLU A 191 4.21 -18.11 14.12
CA GLU A 191 3.49 -19.04 13.26
C GLU A 191 3.38 -18.45 11.85
N TYR A 192 3.71 -19.26 10.85
CA TYR A 192 3.63 -18.85 9.45
C TYR A 192 3.15 -20.00 8.57
N ASP A 193 2.40 -19.65 7.54
CA ASP A 193 2.01 -20.59 6.48
C ASP A 193 2.31 -19.94 5.13
N ARG A 194 3.30 -20.46 4.39
CA ARG A 194 3.64 -20.04 3.02
C ARG A 194 3.54 -18.53 2.73
N TRP A 195 4.21 -17.70 3.52
CA TRP A 195 4.28 -16.24 3.37
C TRP A 195 4.81 -15.68 2.03
N GLY A 196 5.18 -16.50 1.04
CA GLY A 196 5.55 -16.01 -0.30
C GLY A 196 7.01 -15.60 -0.54
N LEU A 197 7.95 -15.93 0.37
CA LEU A 197 9.39 -15.60 0.20
C LEU A 197 10.18 -16.56 -0.71
N VAL A 198 9.52 -17.60 -1.22
CA VAL A 198 10.09 -18.57 -2.16
C VAL A 198 9.11 -18.68 -3.33
N GLU A 199 9.54 -18.30 -4.52
CA GLU A 199 8.72 -18.40 -5.74
C GLU A 199 9.23 -19.57 -6.59
N GLY A 200 8.41 -20.62 -6.71
CA GLY A 200 8.83 -21.85 -7.38
C GLY A 200 9.96 -22.57 -6.64
N SER A 201 11.13 -22.66 -7.26
CA SER A 201 12.32 -23.32 -6.68
C SER A 201 13.42 -22.34 -6.25
N GLU A 202 13.24 -21.04 -6.47
CA GLU A 202 14.28 -20.05 -6.18
C GLU A 202 13.85 -19.18 -4.99
N PRO A 203 14.69 -19.08 -3.95
CA PRO A 203 14.44 -18.13 -2.88
C PRO A 203 14.60 -16.72 -3.45
N LEU A 204 13.75 -15.79 -3.00
CA LEU A 204 14.03 -14.37 -3.21
C LEU A 204 15.40 -14.05 -2.55
N GLY A 205 16.11 -13.05 -3.06
CA GLY A 205 17.40 -12.59 -2.52
C GLY A 205 17.32 -11.94 -1.13
N VAL A 206 16.41 -12.42 -0.28
CA VAL A 206 16.10 -11.92 1.04
C VAL A 206 17.07 -12.51 2.08
N THR A 207 17.48 -11.66 3.02
CA THR A 207 18.14 -12.07 4.25
C THR A 207 17.17 -11.91 5.41
N ILE A 208 16.94 -12.99 6.16
CA ILE A 208 16.08 -12.97 7.35
C ILE A 208 16.93 -12.75 8.60
N THR A 209 16.67 -11.65 9.31
CA THR A 209 17.23 -11.42 10.65
C THR A 209 16.27 -11.95 11.70
N CYS A 210 16.65 -12.99 12.46
CA CYS A 210 15.74 -13.68 13.38
C CYS A 210 16.44 -14.22 14.66
N PRO A 211 15.71 -14.60 15.72
CA PRO A 211 16.31 -15.18 16.92
C PRO A 211 17.03 -16.50 16.62
N SER A 212 18.19 -16.72 17.24
CA SER A 212 18.94 -17.98 17.11
C SER A 212 18.13 -19.16 17.67
N GLY A 213 18.09 -20.26 16.92
CA GLY A 213 17.35 -21.47 17.24
C GLY A 213 15.85 -21.37 16.95
N SER A 214 15.38 -20.30 16.30
CA SER A 214 13.96 -20.15 15.95
C SER A 214 13.53 -21.11 14.84
N ALA A 215 12.22 -21.36 14.77
CA ALA A 215 11.63 -22.14 13.68
C ALA A 215 11.89 -21.48 12.31
N ILE A 216 11.89 -20.14 12.27
CA ILE A 216 12.17 -19.34 11.08
C ILE A 216 13.61 -19.56 10.59
N GLU A 217 14.60 -19.56 11.49
CA GLU A 217 16.00 -19.83 11.12
C GLU A 217 16.11 -21.21 10.45
N THR A 218 15.48 -22.21 11.04
CA THR A 218 15.48 -23.59 10.50
C THR A 218 14.81 -23.66 9.14
N TRP A 219 13.68 -22.99 8.97
CA TRP A 219 12.96 -22.94 7.71
C TRP A 219 13.71 -22.18 6.62
N ALA A 220 14.35 -21.06 6.95
CA ALA A 220 15.14 -20.28 6.02
C ALA A 220 16.31 -21.11 5.48
N ALA A 221 17.02 -21.80 6.36
CA ALA A 221 18.09 -22.72 5.98
C ALA A 221 17.59 -23.86 5.06
N ALA A 222 16.40 -24.43 5.34
CA ALA A 222 15.81 -25.48 4.52
C ALA A 222 15.39 -25.01 3.11
N ASN A 223 15.13 -23.71 2.93
CA ASN A 223 14.73 -23.10 1.66
C ASN A 223 15.87 -22.32 0.98
N GLY A 224 17.11 -22.42 1.49
CA GLY A 224 18.26 -21.72 0.91
C GLY A 224 18.24 -20.20 1.09
N ILE A 225 17.45 -19.69 2.03
CA ILE A 225 17.38 -18.27 2.39
C ILE A 225 18.50 -17.93 3.38
N SER A 226 19.17 -16.81 3.15
CA SER A 226 20.24 -16.33 4.04
C SER A 226 19.65 -15.84 5.37
N THR A 227 20.33 -16.14 6.48
CA THR A 227 19.92 -15.66 7.81
C THR A 227 21.03 -14.90 8.52
N LYS A 228 20.62 -13.94 9.35
CA LYS A 228 21.45 -13.31 10.39
C LYS A 228 20.76 -13.54 11.72
N THR A 229 21.44 -14.09 12.71
CA THR A 229 20.82 -14.38 14.00
C THR A 229 21.22 -13.41 15.08
N PHE A 230 20.32 -13.25 16.06
CA PHE A 230 20.56 -12.55 17.31
C PHE A 230 19.98 -13.36 18.47
N GLY A 231 20.37 -13.01 19.71
CA GLY A 231 19.94 -13.75 20.90
C GLY A 231 21.00 -14.73 21.39
#